data_AF-A0A2V6C7H2-F1
#
_entry.id   AF-A0A2V6C7H2-F1
#
_cell.length_a   1.000
_cell.length_b   1.000
_cell.length_c   1.000
_cell.angle_alpha   90.00
_cell.angle_beta   90.00
_cell.angle_gamma   90.00
#
_symmetry.space_group_name_H-M   'P 1'
#
loop_
_entity.id
_entity.type
_entity.pdbx_description
1 polymer ?
#
loop_
_entity_poly.entity_id
_entity_poly.type
_entity_poly.pdbx_seq_one_letter_code
_entity_poly.pdbx_strand_id
1 'polypeptide(L)'
;MKVVLLAAGYATRLYPLTLAQPKPLLTVAGKPMIEYVLDNLAPVGGIERVYVVTNAKFAGHFQKWADVYRATKSNLGLTIVNDGSTDDTNKLGAIGDLHLVITREKVDDDLVV
;
A
#
# COMPACT_ATOMS: atom_id res chain seq x y z
N MET A 1 -11.82 4.88 12.21
CA MET A 1 -10.35 4.76 12.08
C MET A 1 -9.94 4.41 10.66
N LYS A 2 -8.71 4.80 10.27
CA LYS A 2 -8.12 4.57 8.95
C LYS A 2 -6.80 3.81 9.07
N VAL A 3 -6.38 3.18 7.98
CA VAL A 3 -5.10 2.46 7.89
C VAL A 3 -4.27 3.02 6.75
N VAL A 4 -2.96 3.17 6.94
CA VAL A 4 -2.00 3.51 5.89
C VAL A 4 -0.95 2.41 5.79
N LEU A 5 -0.90 1.72 4.65
CA LEU A 5 0.13 0.74 4.35
C LEU A 5 1.24 1.41 3.52
N LEU A 6 2.44 1.48 4.10
CA LEU A 6 3.62 2.07 3.45
C LEU A 6 4.27 1.08 2.48
N ALA A 7 4.08 1.30 1.18
CA ALA A 7 4.49 0.40 0.11
C ALA A 7 5.24 1.11 -1.05
N ALA A 8 5.81 2.30 -0.81
CA ALA A 8 6.60 3.06 -1.79
C ALA A 8 8.09 2.67 -1.86
N GLY A 9 8.57 1.81 -0.97
CA GLY A 9 9.95 1.35 -0.99
C GLY A 9 10.30 0.46 -2.20
N TYR A 10 11.51 0.63 -2.74
CA TYR A 10 12.04 -0.17 -3.86
C TYR A 10 12.54 -1.56 -3.47
N ALA A 11 12.65 -1.84 -2.17
CA ALA A 11 13.03 -3.14 -1.61
C ALA A 11 14.30 -3.75 -2.27
N THR A 12 15.34 -2.93 -2.47
CA THR A 12 16.57 -3.29 -3.19
C THR A 12 17.33 -4.49 -2.62
N ARG A 13 17.17 -4.77 -1.32
CA ARG A 13 17.75 -5.94 -0.63
C ARG A 13 17.18 -7.29 -1.12
N LEU A 14 16.02 -7.29 -1.77
CA LEU A 14 15.38 -8.49 -2.31
C LEU A 14 15.60 -8.65 -3.82
N TYR A 15 16.51 -7.87 -4.41
CA TYR A 15 16.89 -8.09 -5.81
C TYR A 15 17.45 -9.50 -6.02
N PRO A 16 17.10 -10.16 -7.14
CA PRO A 16 16.41 -9.60 -8.31
C PRO A 16 14.87 -9.60 -8.25
N LEU A 17 14.25 -10.19 -7.22
CA LEU A 17 12.78 -10.39 -7.15
C LEU A 17 11.99 -9.08 -7.27
N THR A 18 12.52 -8.00 -6.70
CA THR A 18 11.84 -6.70 -6.62
C THR A 18 12.20 -5.73 -7.74
N LEU A 19 12.92 -6.17 -8.78
CA LEU A 19 13.26 -5.31 -9.92
C LEU A 19 12.01 -4.91 -10.74
N ALA A 20 11.12 -5.87 -10.97
CA ALA A 20 9.91 -5.70 -11.78
C ALA A 20 8.60 -5.78 -10.97
N GLN A 21 8.65 -6.20 -9.70
CA GLN A 21 7.48 -6.40 -8.86
C GLN A 21 7.69 -5.79 -7.47
N PRO A 22 6.73 -5.04 -6.92
CA PRO A 22 6.89 -4.47 -5.57
C PRO A 22 6.81 -5.58 -4.51
N LYS A 23 7.65 -5.49 -3.48
CA LYS A 23 7.71 -6.47 -2.38
C LYS A 23 6.33 -6.84 -1.81
N PRO A 24 5.43 -5.88 -1.49
CA PRO A 24 4.12 -6.21 -0.92
C PRO A 24 3.23 -7.06 -1.82
N LEU A 25 3.49 -7.09 -3.14
CA LEU A 25 2.74 -7.92 -4.08
C LEU A 25 3.47 -9.21 -4.44
N LEU A 26 4.63 -9.50 -3.86
CA LEU A 26 5.25 -10.82 -4.01
C LEU A 26 4.36 -11.89 -3.38
N THR A 27 4.27 -13.03 -4.03
CA THR A 27 3.46 -14.16 -3.57
C THR A 27 4.24 -14.98 -2.54
N VAL A 28 3.67 -15.19 -1.36
CA VAL A 28 4.17 -16.09 -0.33
C VAL A 28 3.08 -17.12 -0.07
N ALA A 29 3.41 -18.42 -0.12
CA ALA A 29 2.46 -19.52 0.08
C ALA A 29 1.12 -19.35 -0.70
N GLY A 30 1.20 -18.87 -1.95
CA GLY A 30 0.05 -18.71 -2.85
C GLY A 30 -0.74 -17.40 -2.70
N LYS A 31 -0.35 -16.49 -1.80
CA LYS A 31 -1.05 -15.20 -1.58
C LYS A 31 -0.09 -14.00 -1.60
N PRO A 32 -0.48 -12.84 -2.14
CA PRO A 32 0.33 -11.61 -2.04
C PRO A 32 0.62 -11.22 -0.58
N MET A 33 1.86 -10.78 -0.30
CA MET A 33 2.28 -10.39 1.07
C MET A 33 1.34 -9.36 1.72
N ILE A 34 0.85 -8.38 0.96
CA ILE A 34 -0.03 -7.32 1.46
C ILE A 34 -1.37 -7.87 1.96
N GLU A 35 -1.86 -8.97 1.39
CA GLU A 35 -3.14 -9.55 1.79
C GLU A 35 -3.05 -10.22 3.16
N TYR A 36 -1.88 -10.73 3.56
CA TYR A 36 -1.69 -11.20 4.93
C TYR A 36 -1.81 -10.05 5.95
N VAL A 37 -1.38 -8.84 5.58
CA VAL A 37 -1.56 -7.65 6.44
C VAL A 37 -3.04 -7.30 6.54
N LEU A 38 -3.76 -7.31 5.43
CA LEU A 38 -5.20 -7.06 5.41
C LEU A 38 -6.00 -8.13 6.18
N ASP A 39 -5.64 -9.40 6.02
CA ASP A 39 -6.28 -10.50 6.76
C ASP A 39 -6.08 -10.35 8.27
N ASN A 40 -4.92 -9.90 8.72
CA ASN A 40 -4.65 -9.63 10.14
C ASN A 40 -5.41 -8.41 10.67
N LEU A 41 -5.74 -7.45 9.81
CA LEU A 41 -6.54 -6.27 10.15
C LEU A 41 -8.05 -6.53 10.09
N ALA A 42 -8.49 -7.55 9.34
CA ALA A 42 -9.90 -7.86 9.15
C ALA A 42 -10.71 -8.05 10.45
N PRO A 43 -10.15 -8.62 11.56
CA PRO A 43 -10.86 -8.72 12.84
C PRO A 43 -11.01 -7.39 13.58
N VAL A 44 -10.25 -6.35 13.21
CA VAL A 44 -10.32 -5.03 13.85
C VAL A 44 -11.55 -4.30 13.31
N GLY A 45 -12.57 -4.17 14.16
CA GLY A 45 -13.79 -3.43 13.82
C GLY A 45 -13.52 -1.93 13.64
N GLY A 46 -14.35 -1.27 12.82
CA GLY A 46 -14.30 0.20 12.65
C GLY A 46 -13.21 0.71 11.69
N ILE A 47 -12.52 -0.17 10.97
CA ILE A 47 -11.67 0.22 9.85
C ILE A 47 -12.55 0.59 8.66
N GLU A 48 -12.59 1.87 8.33
CA GLU A 48 -13.43 2.38 7.25
C GLU A 48 -12.71 2.43 5.91
N ARG A 49 -11.40 2.67 5.94
CA ARG A 49 -10.58 2.83 4.73
C ARG A 49 -9.12 2.46 4.97
N VAL A 50 -8.54 1.81 3.97
CA VAL A 50 -7.12 1.51 3.86
C VAL A 50 -6.54 2.29 2.69
N TYR A 51 -5.49 3.05 2.97
CA TYR A 51 -4.66 3.71 1.97
C TYR A 51 -3.39 2.89 1.77
N VAL A 52 -3.02 2.62 0.53
CA VAL A 52 -1.74 2.00 0.19
C VAL A 52 -0.92 3.02 -0.57
N VAL A 53 0.14 3.52 0.06
CA VAL A 53 1.07 4.46 -0.57
C VAL A 53 2.11 3.69 -1.35
N THR A 54 2.34 4.06 -2.59
CA THR A 54 3.35 3.44 -3.44
C THR A 54 4.05 4.47 -4.33
N ASN A 55 5.11 4.03 -5.02
CA ASN A 55 5.87 4.87 -5.93
C ASN A 55 5.34 4.81 -7.36
N ALA A 56 5.79 5.74 -8.21
CA ALA A 56 5.32 5.86 -9.58
C ALA A 56 5.65 4.62 -10.42
N LYS A 57 6.79 3.97 -10.13
CA LYS A 57 7.21 2.73 -10.81
C LYS A 57 6.22 1.58 -10.57
N PHE A 58 5.66 1.46 -9.37
CA PHE A 58 4.81 0.34 -8.98
C PHE A 58 3.32 0.67 -8.84
N ALA A 59 2.91 1.94 -8.97
CA ALA A 59 1.51 2.36 -8.88
C ALA A 59 0.55 1.53 -9.74
N GLY A 60 0.92 1.24 -10.99
CA GLY A 60 0.11 0.39 -11.88
C GLY A 60 -0.05 -1.06 -11.40
N HIS A 61 0.93 -1.60 -10.67
CA HIS A 61 0.83 -2.94 -10.08
C HIS A 61 -0.17 -2.96 -8.93
N PHE A 62 -0.10 -1.98 -8.04
CA PHE A 62 -1.04 -1.84 -6.93
C PHE A 62 -2.45 -1.52 -7.39
N GLN A 63 -2.63 -0.72 -8.45
CA GLN A 63 -3.96 -0.46 -9.00
C GLN A 63 -4.59 -1.75 -9.52
N LYS A 64 -3.86 -2.54 -10.33
CA LYS A 64 -4.35 -3.83 -10.84
C LYS A 64 -4.71 -4.79 -9.70
N TRP A 65 -3.85 -4.89 -8.68
CA TRP A 65 -4.13 -5.71 -7.52
C TRP A 65 -5.38 -5.22 -6.76
N ALA A 66 -5.52 -3.91 -6.53
CA ALA A 66 -6.66 -3.33 -5.85
C ALA A 66 -7.98 -3.59 -6.59
N ASP A 67 -7.98 -3.52 -7.92
CA ASP A 67 -9.17 -3.77 -8.74
C ASP A 67 -9.62 -5.24 -8.61
N VAL A 68 -8.67 -6.19 -8.64
CA VAL A 68 -8.95 -7.62 -8.41
C VAL A 68 -9.41 -7.87 -6.97
N TYR A 69 -8.75 -7.23 -6.00
CA TYR A 69 -9.08 -7.39 -4.58
C TYR A 69 -10.52 -6.93 -4.30
N ARG A 70 -10.91 -5.73 -4.75
CA ARG A 70 -12.29 -5.21 -4.60
C ARG A 70 -13.34 -6.10 -5.25
N ALA A 71 -13.03 -6.72 -6.39
CA ALA A 71 -13.96 -7.62 -7.07
C ALA A 71 -14.19 -8.95 -6.34
N THR A 72 -13.20 -9.40 -5.55
CA THR A 72 -13.19 -10.72 -4.93
C THR A 72 -13.41 -10.70 -3.42
N LYS A 73 -13.12 -9.57 -2.76
CA LYS A 73 -13.04 -9.46 -1.30
C LYS A 73 -13.48 -8.07 -0.82
N SER A 74 -14.53 -8.08 0.02
CA SER A 74 -14.93 -7.01 0.94
C SER A 74 -15.51 -5.71 0.35
N ASN A 75 -16.35 -5.05 1.15
CA ASN A 75 -16.76 -3.65 0.97
C ASN A 75 -15.75 -2.66 1.59
N LEU A 76 -14.52 -3.09 1.90
CA LEU A 76 -13.52 -2.24 2.54
C LEU A 76 -13.08 -1.14 1.57
N GLY A 77 -13.14 0.12 2.01
CA GLY A 77 -12.62 1.22 1.23
C GLY A 77 -11.11 1.05 1.03
N LEU A 78 -10.66 0.85 -0.21
CA LEU A 78 -9.24 0.75 -0.55
C LEU A 78 -8.86 1.88 -1.50
N THR A 79 -7.79 2.61 -1.21
CA THR A 79 -7.30 3.71 -2.06
C THR A 79 -5.80 3.56 -2.29
N ILE A 80 -5.37 3.60 -3.55
CA ILE A 80 -3.94 3.59 -3.92
C ILE A 80 -3.49 5.05 -4.05
N VAL A 81 -2.43 5.41 -3.33
CA VAL A 81 -1.83 6.74 -3.37
C VAL A 81 -0.44 6.62 -3.99
N ASN A 82 -0.24 7.26 -5.14
CA ASN A 82 1.09 7.38 -5.75
C ASN A 82 1.80 8.60 -5.17
N ASP A 83 2.98 8.40 -4.58
CA ASP A 83 3.83 9.45 -4.00
C ASP A 83 4.58 10.29 -5.04
N GLY A 84 4.60 9.82 -6.30
CA GLY A 84 5.28 10.47 -7.42
C GLY A 84 6.78 10.17 -7.52
N SER A 85 7.37 9.44 -6.57
CA SER A 85 8.79 9.06 -6.62
C SER A 85 9.04 8.07 -7.76
N THR A 86 10.15 8.27 -8.46
CA THR A 86 10.53 7.49 -9.65
C THR A 86 11.68 6.53 -9.35
N ASP A 87 12.51 6.85 -8.36
CA ASP A 87 13.62 6.04 -7.90
C ASP A 87 13.95 6.33 -6.41
N ASP A 88 15.02 5.70 -5.89
CA ASP A 88 15.38 5.81 -4.48
C ASP A 88 15.90 7.20 -4.08
N THR A 89 16.29 8.04 -5.05
CA THR A 89 16.89 9.37 -4.79
C THR A 89 15.85 10.45 -4.53
N ASN A 90 14.60 10.26 -5.00
CA ASN A 90 13.51 11.22 -4.86
C ASN A 90 12.32 10.70 -4.03
N LYS A 91 12.51 9.62 -3.28
CA LYS A 91 11.50 9.09 -2.35
C LYS A 91 11.19 10.10 -1.24
N LEU A 92 9.92 10.13 -0.82
CA LEU A 92 9.50 10.92 0.34
C LEU A 92 9.89 10.27 1.67
N GLY A 93 10.08 8.95 1.66
CA GLY A 93 10.31 8.14 2.85
C GLY A 93 9.03 7.98 3.68
N ALA A 94 9.08 7.13 4.71
CA ALA A 94 7.90 6.74 5.49
C ALA A 94 7.11 7.92 6.06
N ILE A 95 7.79 8.91 6.63
CA ILE A 95 7.14 10.09 7.21
C ILE A 95 6.57 11.01 6.13
N GLY A 96 7.27 11.18 5.00
CA GLY A 96 6.78 11.97 3.88
C GLY A 96 5.57 11.35 3.20
N ASP A 97 5.58 10.02 3.03
CA ASP A 97 4.44 9.23 2.55
C ASP A 97 3.21 9.36 3.46
N LEU A 98 3.41 9.26 4.78
CA LEU A 98 2.35 9.45 5.74
C LEU A 98 1.77 10.87 5.68
N HIS A 99 2.64 11.89 5.66
CA HIS A 99 2.23 13.28 5.52
C HIS A 99 1.46 13.53 4.22
N LEU A 100 1.91 12.94 3.11
CA LEU A 100 1.23 13.01 1.83
C LEU A 100 -0.20 12.47 1.92
N VAL A 101 -0.40 11.28 2.49
CA VAL A 101 -1.75 10.70 2.63
C VAL A 101 -2.64 11.57 3.49
N ILE A 102 -2.17 11.96 4.67
CA ILE A 102 -2.94 12.77 5.62
C ILE A 102 -3.41 14.06 4.93
N THR A 103 -2.50 14.74 4.23
CA THR A 103 -2.79 16.03 3.59
C THR A 103 -3.67 15.89 2.35
N ARG A 104 -3.34 14.94 1.46
CA ARG A 104 -4.03 14.75 0.17
C ARG A 104 -5.45 14.21 0.35
N GLU A 105 -5.59 13.21 1.21
CA GLU A 105 -6.86 12.51 1.45
C GLU A 105 -7.65 13.13 2.61
N LYS A 106 -7.10 14.21 3.22
CA LYS A 106 -7.70 14.97 4.32
C LYS A 106 -8.12 14.06 5.49
N VAL A 107 -7.20 13.20 5.91
CA VAL A 107 -7.46 12.27 7.02
C VAL A 107 -7.45 13.05 8.33
N ASP A 108 -8.58 13.04 9.03
CA ASP A 108 -8.82 13.70 10.32
C ASP A 108 -9.43 12.71 11.32
N ASP A 109 -8.84 11.51 11.41
CA ASP A 109 -9.31 10.38 12.21
C ASP A 109 -8.09 9.57 12.70
N ASP A 110 -8.29 8.68 13.65
CA ASP A 110 -7.25 7.79 14.17
C ASP A 110 -6.64 6.93 13.05
N LEU A 111 -5.31 6.81 13.07
CA LEU A 111 -4.52 6.18 12.03
C LEU A 111 -3.70 5.01 12.56
N VAL A 112 -3.85 3.85 11.91
CA VAL A 112 -2.92 2.73 12.03
C VAL A 112 -1.95 2.77 10.86
N VAL A 113 -0.65 2.61 11.12
CA VAL A 113 0.42 2.60 10.11
C VAL A 113 1.23 1.31 10.22
#